data_AF-A0A2K2DA17-F1
#
_entry.id   AF-A0A2K2DA17-F1
#
_cell.length_a   1.000
_cell.length_b   1.000
_cell.length_c   1.000
_cell.angle_alpha   90.00
_cell.angle_beta   90.00
_cell.angle_gamma   90.00
#
_symmetry.space_group_name_H-M   'P 1'
#
loop_
_entity.id
_entity.type
_entity.pdbx_description
1 polymer ?
#
loop_
_entity_poly.entity_id
_entity_poly.type
_entity_poly.pdbx_seq_one_letter_code
_entity_poly.pdbx_strand_id
1 'polypeptide(L)'
;MNALKRPPESFAEEDEARRQKRQKIECQGFTSRRYQLDVYEVAKERNTIVMLDTGAGKTMIAVMLIKEFGGKIDRAINDPKIIIFLATTVQLVTQQFEAIKTHTDFEVELCYGAKGVDPWTASAWQEKVSKYQVMVMTPEVFLQALRSALLILDKVSLMIFDECHHATGNHPYTSNYEGVVKHRLIMEFYHNSEHKLKVFGMTASPVIRKGEQLMNLLRTRHAF
;
A
#
# COMPACT_ATOMS: atom_id res chain seq x y z
N MET A 1 41.53 -37.80 22.07
CA MET A 1 40.42 -36.83 22.24
C MET A 1 39.82 -36.56 20.87
N ASN A 2 38.82 -37.35 20.47
CA ASN A 2 38.16 -37.19 19.16
C ASN A 2 37.04 -36.16 19.29
N ALA A 3 37.21 -35.00 18.67
CA ALA A 3 36.11 -34.08 18.42
C ALA A 3 35.22 -34.70 17.33
N LEU A 4 34.02 -35.14 17.72
CA LEU A 4 32.99 -35.59 16.78
C LEU A 4 32.71 -34.48 15.76
N LYS A 5 33.21 -34.63 14.53
CA LYS A 5 32.67 -33.92 13.37
C LYS A 5 31.27 -34.49 13.12
N ARG A 6 30.23 -33.71 13.41
CA ARG A 6 28.85 -34.06 13.06
C ARG A 6 28.75 -34.27 11.53
N PRO A 7 28.08 -35.33 11.06
CA PRO A 7 27.99 -35.62 9.64
C PRO A 7 27.21 -34.52 8.89
N PRO A 8 27.56 -34.22 7.63
CA PRO A 8 26.94 -33.16 6.83
C PRO A 8 25.43 -33.33 6.62
N GLU A 9 24.91 -34.56 6.77
CA GLU A 9 23.48 -34.86 6.72
C GLU A 9 22.68 -34.16 7.84
N SER A 10 23.27 -33.97 9.02
CA SER A 10 22.59 -33.31 10.16
C SER A 10 22.28 -31.83 9.93
N PHE A 11 23.08 -31.15 9.10
CA PHE A 11 22.83 -29.75 8.75
C PHE A 11 21.73 -29.63 7.69
N ALA A 12 21.69 -30.56 6.73
CA ALA A 12 20.65 -30.59 5.71
C ALA A 12 19.27 -30.91 6.31
N GLU A 13 19.21 -31.85 7.25
CA GLU A 13 17.98 -32.18 7.98
C GLU A 13 17.50 -31.03 8.88
N GLU A 14 18.40 -30.29 9.53
CA GLU A 14 18.04 -29.11 10.33
C GLU A 14 17.53 -27.94 9.45
N ASP A 15 18.12 -27.72 8.28
CA ASP A 15 17.67 -26.70 7.32
C ASP A 15 16.36 -27.08 6.64
N GLU A 16 16.16 -28.37 6.35
CA GLU A 16 14.91 -28.89 5.82
C GLU A 16 13.80 -28.86 6.88
N ALA A 17 14.10 -29.21 8.14
CA ALA A 17 13.18 -29.03 9.25
C ALA A 17 12.86 -27.55 9.50
N ARG A 18 13.83 -26.62 9.34
CA ARG A 18 13.58 -25.16 9.39
C ARG A 18 12.76 -24.66 8.22
N ARG A 19 12.96 -25.17 7.00
CA ARG A 19 12.13 -24.86 5.82
C ARG A 19 10.72 -25.40 5.97
N GLN A 20 10.57 -26.64 6.42
CA GLN A 20 9.28 -27.24 6.71
C GLN A 20 8.60 -26.54 7.88
N LYS A 21 9.33 -26.09 8.92
CA LYS A 21 8.79 -25.28 10.01
C LYS A 21 8.42 -23.87 9.55
N ARG A 22 9.18 -23.24 8.63
CA ARG A 22 8.80 -21.97 7.96
C ARG A 22 7.55 -22.12 7.09
N GLN A 23 7.48 -23.16 6.25
CA GLN A 23 6.29 -23.48 5.45
C GLN A 23 5.07 -23.86 6.32
N LYS A 24 5.28 -24.53 7.46
CA LYS A 24 4.20 -24.92 8.37
C LYS A 24 3.72 -23.75 9.24
N ILE A 25 4.58 -22.75 9.50
CA ILE A 25 4.20 -21.45 10.09
C ILE A 25 3.45 -20.59 9.06
N GLU A 26 3.82 -20.63 7.78
CA GLU A 26 3.05 -20.00 6.68
C GLU A 26 1.62 -20.57 6.58
N CYS A 27 1.41 -21.84 6.94
CA CYS A 27 0.10 -22.51 6.89
C CYS A 27 -0.82 -22.28 8.10
N GLN A 28 -0.45 -21.47 9.10
CA GLN A 28 -1.42 -20.95 10.08
C GLN A 28 -2.01 -19.57 9.68
N GLY A 29 -1.78 -19.11 8.45
CA GLY A 29 -2.27 -17.84 7.94
C GLY A 29 -3.42 -18.00 6.94
N PHE A 30 -4.57 -17.41 7.27
CA PHE A 30 -5.65 -16.95 6.39
C PHE A 30 -5.80 -17.62 4.99
N THR A 31 -6.83 -18.44 4.80
CA THR A 31 -7.18 -19.00 3.48
C THR A 31 -7.95 -17.96 2.64
N SER A 32 -7.28 -17.33 1.68
CA SER A 32 -7.91 -16.37 0.75
C SER A 32 -8.95 -17.05 -0.14
N ARG A 33 -10.08 -16.37 -0.36
CA ARG A 33 -11.14 -16.84 -1.27
C ARG A 33 -10.64 -16.73 -2.71
N ARG A 34 -11.10 -17.61 -3.60
CA ARG A 34 -10.66 -17.67 -5.01
C ARG A 34 -10.73 -16.32 -5.72
N TYR A 35 -11.85 -15.59 -5.59
CA TYR A 35 -11.97 -14.27 -6.23
C TYR A 35 -10.96 -13.25 -5.70
N GLN A 36 -10.54 -13.35 -4.43
CA GLN A 36 -9.53 -12.45 -3.87
C GLN A 36 -8.17 -12.72 -4.51
N LEU A 37 -7.84 -13.98 -4.78
CA LEU A 37 -6.63 -14.38 -5.52
C LEU A 37 -6.70 -13.92 -6.98
N ASP A 38 -7.83 -14.09 -7.64
CA ASP A 38 -8.01 -13.64 -9.03
C ASP A 38 -7.82 -12.13 -9.16
N VAL A 39 -8.41 -11.33 -8.25
CA VAL A 39 -8.20 -9.88 -8.20
C VAL A 39 -6.76 -9.54 -7.88
N TYR A 40 -6.14 -10.25 -6.93
CA TYR A 40 -4.75 -10.03 -6.54
C TYR A 40 -3.78 -10.24 -7.71
N GLU A 41 -3.91 -11.33 -8.49
CA GLU A 41 -3.04 -11.59 -9.64
C GLU A 41 -3.16 -10.48 -10.69
N VAL A 42 -4.38 -10.06 -11.00
CA VAL A 42 -4.62 -8.92 -11.90
C VAL A 42 -4.00 -7.63 -11.34
N ALA A 43 -4.22 -7.37 -10.06
CA ALA A 43 -3.71 -6.18 -9.39
C ALA A 43 -2.19 -6.21 -9.21
N LYS A 44 -1.52 -7.36 -9.24
CA LYS A 44 -0.06 -7.48 -9.25
C LYS A 44 0.53 -6.96 -10.56
N GLU A 45 -0.11 -7.26 -11.68
CA GLU A 45 0.39 -6.94 -13.02
C GLU A 45 0.06 -5.51 -13.49
N ARG A 46 -1.17 -5.04 -13.26
CA ARG A 46 -1.63 -3.72 -13.73
C ARG A 46 -2.32 -2.88 -12.66
N ASN A 47 -2.36 -1.56 -12.86
CA ASN A 47 -3.14 -0.68 -12.01
C ASN A 47 -4.61 -1.07 -12.08
N THR A 48 -5.23 -1.25 -10.91
CA THR A 48 -6.53 -1.92 -10.82
C THR A 48 -7.41 -1.19 -9.83
N ILE A 49 -8.67 -0.92 -10.22
CA ILE A 49 -9.73 -0.61 -9.27
C ILE A 49 -10.62 -1.83 -9.17
N VAL A 50 -10.80 -2.32 -7.95
CA VAL A 50 -11.75 -3.38 -7.66
C VAL A 50 -13.01 -2.80 -7.03
N MET A 51 -14.15 -3.25 -7.53
CA MET A 51 -15.45 -2.99 -6.93
C MET A 51 -15.99 -4.29 -6.35
N LEU A 52 -16.14 -4.36 -5.03
CA LEU A 52 -16.67 -5.52 -4.30
C LEU A 52 -17.53 -5.04 -3.13
N ASP A 53 -18.56 -5.79 -2.79
CA ASP A 53 -19.45 -5.46 -1.67
C ASP A 53 -18.72 -5.26 -0.34
N THR A 54 -19.32 -4.51 0.57
CA THR A 54 -18.83 -4.40 1.95
C THR A 54 -18.83 -5.78 2.60
N GLY A 55 -17.78 -6.09 3.36
CA GLY A 55 -17.60 -7.44 3.94
C GLY A 55 -17.01 -8.49 2.99
N ALA A 56 -16.83 -8.19 1.70
CA ALA A 56 -16.15 -9.07 0.74
C ALA A 56 -14.62 -9.18 0.98
N GLY A 57 -14.09 -8.62 2.07
CA GLY A 57 -12.67 -8.74 2.43
C GLY A 57 -11.73 -8.00 1.47
N LYS A 58 -12.10 -6.81 0.99
CA LYS A 58 -11.27 -5.94 0.13
C LYS A 58 -9.90 -5.64 0.76
N THR A 59 -9.89 -5.34 2.06
CA THR A 59 -8.65 -5.11 2.84
C THR A 59 -7.66 -6.26 2.72
N MET A 60 -8.15 -7.51 2.63
CA MET A 60 -7.24 -8.64 2.52
C MET A 60 -6.53 -8.71 1.16
N ILE A 61 -7.18 -8.27 0.10
CA ILE A 61 -6.54 -8.14 -1.21
C ILE A 61 -5.42 -7.10 -1.13
N ALA A 62 -5.68 -5.97 -0.45
CA ALA A 62 -4.68 -4.95 -0.19
C ALA A 62 -3.51 -5.51 0.66
N VAL A 63 -3.78 -6.32 1.68
CA VAL A 63 -2.73 -6.99 2.49
C VAL A 63 -1.87 -7.93 1.64
N MET A 64 -2.47 -8.72 0.74
CA MET A 64 -1.70 -9.58 -0.17
C MET A 64 -0.78 -8.76 -1.09
N LEU A 65 -1.27 -7.66 -1.63
CA LEU A 65 -0.45 -6.73 -2.42
C LEU A 65 0.65 -6.07 -1.57
N ILE A 66 0.34 -5.68 -0.33
CA ILE A 66 1.33 -5.12 0.58
C ILE A 66 2.47 -6.12 0.80
N LYS A 67 2.17 -7.39 1.08
CA LYS A 67 3.20 -8.44 1.25
C LYS A 67 4.08 -8.59 0.01
N GLU A 68 3.45 -8.68 -1.16
CA GLU A 68 4.13 -8.87 -2.44
C GLU A 68 5.08 -7.71 -2.79
N PHE A 69 4.61 -6.47 -2.65
CA PHE A 69 5.41 -5.28 -2.98
C PHE A 69 6.36 -4.92 -1.85
N GLY A 70 5.97 -5.14 -0.59
CA GLY A 70 6.75 -4.83 0.60
C GLY A 70 7.94 -5.76 0.78
N GLY A 71 7.80 -7.03 0.41
CA GLY A 71 8.91 -8.00 0.40
C GLY A 71 10.00 -7.67 -0.63
N LYS A 72 9.69 -6.81 -1.62
CA LYS A 72 10.66 -6.35 -2.64
C LYS A 72 11.34 -5.04 -2.25
N ILE A 73 10.95 -4.41 -1.14
CA ILE A 73 11.59 -3.19 -0.65
C ILE A 73 12.86 -3.58 0.08
N ASP A 74 14.01 -3.30 -0.54
CA ASP A 74 15.30 -3.46 0.11
C ASP A 74 15.52 -2.35 1.15
N ARG A 75 15.58 -2.74 2.42
CA ARG A 75 15.79 -1.85 3.57
C ARG A 75 17.26 -1.61 3.89
N ALA A 76 18.18 -2.31 3.23
CA ALA A 76 19.61 -2.08 3.38
C ALA A 76 20.11 -0.90 2.54
N ILE A 77 19.32 -0.46 1.55
CA ILE A 77 19.64 0.69 0.70
C ILE A 77 19.34 1.99 1.47
N ASN A 78 20.20 2.99 1.28
CA ASN A 78 19.94 4.35 1.74
C ASN A 78 18.73 4.92 0.99
N ASP A 79 17.69 5.36 1.73
CA ASP A 79 16.44 5.92 1.19
C ASP A 79 15.55 4.91 0.43
N PRO A 80 15.00 3.90 1.16
CA PRO A 80 14.21 2.81 0.60
C PRO A 80 12.85 3.28 0.06
N LYS A 81 12.26 2.48 -0.82
CA LYS A 81 10.86 2.68 -1.25
C LYS A 81 9.88 2.42 -0.10
N ILE A 82 8.67 2.94 -0.25
CA ILE A 82 7.57 2.78 0.70
C ILE A 82 6.25 2.42 0.02
N ILE A 83 5.34 1.84 0.79
CA ILE A 83 3.95 1.63 0.39
C ILE A 83 3.08 2.65 1.10
N ILE A 84 2.17 3.27 0.34
CA ILE A 84 1.21 4.24 0.88
C ILE A 84 -0.19 3.63 0.83
N PHE A 85 -0.88 3.64 1.96
CA PHE A 85 -2.29 3.27 2.04
C PHE A 85 -3.10 4.51 2.44
N LEU A 86 -4.06 4.89 1.60
CA LEU A 86 -4.90 6.07 1.79
C LEU A 86 -6.33 5.65 2.14
N ALA A 87 -6.84 6.16 3.26
CA ALA A 87 -8.26 6.04 3.62
C ALA A 87 -8.87 7.42 3.91
N THR A 88 -10.17 7.58 3.64
CA THR A 88 -10.83 8.89 3.63
C THR A 88 -10.89 9.54 5.01
N THR A 89 -11.19 8.75 6.04
CA THR A 89 -11.36 9.26 7.41
C THR A 89 -10.28 8.76 8.35
N VAL A 90 -10.02 9.50 9.43
CA VAL A 90 -9.08 9.10 10.49
C VAL A 90 -9.46 7.74 11.10
N GLN A 91 -10.76 7.48 11.27
CA GLN A 91 -11.23 6.19 11.79
C GLN A 91 -10.86 5.03 10.85
N LEU A 92 -11.06 5.20 9.54
CA LEU A 92 -10.67 4.19 8.56
C LEU A 92 -9.16 4.02 8.51
N VAL A 93 -8.39 5.12 8.57
CA VAL A 93 -6.93 5.08 8.63
C VAL A 93 -6.44 4.23 9.82
N THR A 94 -7.00 4.42 11.02
CA THR A 94 -6.67 3.60 12.20
C THR A 94 -7.09 2.13 12.02
N GLN A 95 -8.28 1.86 11.49
CA GLN A 95 -8.75 0.48 11.25
C GLN A 95 -7.85 -0.28 10.27
N GLN A 96 -7.47 0.37 9.17
CA GLN A 96 -6.64 -0.24 8.13
C GLN A 96 -5.19 -0.43 8.63
N PHE A 97 -4.68 0.50 9.43
CA PHE A 97 -3.39 0.35 10.12
C PHE A 97 -3.35 -0.92 10.98
N GLU A 98 -4.33 -1.12 11.87
CA GLU A 98 -4.39 -2.32 12.71
C GLU A 98 -4.54 -3.59 11.87
N ALA A 99 -5.36 -3.56 10.82
CA ALA A 99 -5.52 -4.69 9.93
C ALA A 99 -4.21 -5.07 9.23
N ILE A 100 -3.45 -4.10 8.70
CA ILE A 100 -2.17 -4.35 8.02
C ILE A 100 -1.14 -4.87 9.03
N LYS A 101 -1.03 -4.24 10.20
CA LYS A 101 -0.10 -4.64 11.26
C LYS A 101 -0.39 -6.05 11.80
N THR A 102 -1.66 -6.42 11.89
CA THR A 102 -2.06 -7.76 12.34
C THR A 102 -1.69 -8.84 11.33
N HIS A 103 -1.71 -8.53 10.03
CA HIS A 103 -1.57 -9.52 8.97
C HIS A 103 -0.23 -9.48 8.24
N THR A 104 0.68 -8.58 8.62
CA THR A 104 2.02 -8.44 8.01
C THR A 104 3.08 -8.25 9.09
N ASP A 105 4.30 -8.72 8.84
CA ASP A 105 5.44 -8.52 9.74
C ASP A 105 6.22 -7.23 9.42
N PHE A 106 5.55 -6.25 8.78
CA PHE A 106 6.18 -5.02 8.34
C PHE A 106 6.06 -3.91 9.38
N GLU A 107 7.03 -3.01 9.38
CA GLU A 107 6.95 -1.77 10.12
C GLU A 107 5.93 -0.85 9.44
N VAL A 108 4.83 -0.57 10.15
CA VAL A 108 3.73 0.29 9.69
C VAL A 108 3.68 1.57 10.51
N GLU A 109 3.53 2.73 9.86
CA GLU A 109 3.26 4.01 10.52
C GLU A 109 1.85 4.51 10.21
N LEU A 110 1.25 5.18 11.20
CA LEU A 110 -0.09 5.75 11.14
C LEU A 110 0.02 7.27 11.15
N CYS A 111 -0.39 7.94 10.07
CA CYS A 111 -0.26 9.39 9.90
C CYS A 111 -1.61 10.08 9.63
N TYR A 112 -2.06 10.96 10.52
CA TYR A 112 -3.21 11.83 10.29
C TYR A 112 -3.02 13.14 11.06
N GLY A 113 -3.69 14.23 10.65
CA GLY A 113 -3.43 15.59 11.18
C GLY A 113 -3.43 15.69 12.71
N ALA A 114 -4.42 15.11 13.40
CA ALA A 114 -4.49 15.09 14.87
C ALA A 114 -3.38 14.28 15.57
N LYS A 115 -2.56 13.52 14.83
CA LYS A 115 -1.37 12.83 15.35
C LYS A 115 -0.10 13.70 15.28
N GLY A 116 -0.24 14.98 14.91
CA GLY A 116 0.87 15.93 14.86
C GLY A 116 1.85 15.64 13.71
N VAL A 117 1.32 15.35 12.52
CA VAL A 117 2.13 15.21 11.30
C VAL A 117 2.54 16.58 10.73
N ASP A 118 1.73 17.61 10.96
CA ASP A 118 1.98 18.99 10.53
C ASP A 118 3.31 19.62 11.01
N PRO A 119 3.82 19.37 12.24
CA PRO A 119 5.12 19.87 12.68
C PRO A 119 6.32 19.02 12.25
N TRP A 120 6.16 17.98 11.40
CA TRP A 120 7.31 17.16 11.02
C TRP A 120 8.26 17.93 10.10
N THR A 121 9.53 17.99 10.49
CA THR A 121 10.60 18.50 9.64
C THR A 121 10.90 17.52 8.51
N ALA A 122 11.60 17.97 7.46
CA ALA A 122 12.07 17.10 6.38
C ALA A 122 12.90 15.91 6.90
N SER A 123 13.72 16.12 7.93
CA SER A 123 14.49 15.05 8.58
C SER A 123 13.60 14.01 9.25
N ALA A 124 12.51 14.44 9.92
CA ALA A 124 11.58 13.51 10.56
C ALA A 124 10.88 12.64 9.52
N TRP A 125 10.45 13.22 8.39
CA TRP A 125 9.87 12.46 7.29
C TRP A 125 10.86 11.44 6.72
N GLN A 126 12.10 11.83 6.47
CA GLN A 126 13.13 10.92 5.97
C GLN A 126 13.41 9.76 6.94
N GLU A 127 13.46 10.04 8.24
CA GLU A 127 13.61 8.98 9.25
C GLU A 127 12.42 8.01 9.21
N LYS A 128 11.19 8.52 9.13
CA LYS A 128 9.99 7.70 9.03
C LYS A 128 9.97 6.83 7.77
N VAL A 129 10.27 7.41 6.61
CA VAL A 129 10.37 6.67 5.33
C VAL A 129 11.45 5.58 5.42
N SER A 130 12.58 5.90 6.04
CA SER A 130 13.70 4.96 6.24
C SER A 130 13.42 3.88 7.28
N LYS A 131 12.49 4.11 8.21
CA LYS A 131 12.10 3.15 9.25
C LYS A 131 10.91 2.26 8.87
N TYR A 132 9.86 2.85 8.28
CA TYR A 132 8.60 2.16 8.01
C TYR A 132 8.50 1.73 6.54
N GLN A 133 7.98 0.53 6.31
CA GLN A 133 7.73 -0.02 4.97
C GLN A 133 6.37 0.42 4.44
N VAL A 134 5.40 0.58 5.34
CA VAL A 134 4.03 0.97 5.00
C VAL A 134 3.64 2.19 5.81
N MET A 135 3.05 3.19 5.16
CA MET A 135 2.46 4.34 5.84
C MET A 135 0.97 4.42 5.50
N VAL A 136 0.13 4.43 6.53
CA VAL A 136 -1.33 4.53 6.42
C VAL A 136 -1.74 5.94 6.80
N MET A 137 -2.38 6.66 5.89
CA MET A 137 -2.64 8.09 6.08
C MET A 137 -3.90 8.60 5.38
N THR A 138 -4.33 9.79 5.77
CA THR A 138 -5.36 10.48 4.99
C THR A 138 -4.77 11.05 3.70
N PRO A 139 -5.56 11.18 2.62
CA PRO A 139 -5.13 11.82 1.38
C PRO A 139 -4.58 13.25 1.56
N GLU A 140 -5.10 13.98 2.54
CA GLU A 140 -4.66 15.34 2.86
C GLU A 140 -3.21 15.39 3.34
N VAL A 141 -2.85 14.53 4.30
CA VAL A 141 -1.47 14.43 4.80
C VAL A 141 -0.52 14.04 3.67
N PHE A 142 -0.92 13.10 2.82
CA PHE A 142 -0.12 12.70 1.66
C PHE A 142 0.09 13.86 0.68
N LEU A 143 -0.97 14.60 0.34
CA LEU A 143 -0.89 15.74 -0.58
C LEU A 143 0.00 16.86 -0.02
N GLN A 144 -0.09 17.15 1.27
CA GLN A 144 0.77 18.11 1.94
C GLN A 144 2.23 17.66 1.91
N ALA A 145 2.52 16.39 2.17
CA ALA A 145 3.87 15.84 2.09
C ALA A 145 4.47 15.98 0.68
N LEU A 146 3.67 15.73 -0.37
CA LEU A 146 4.12 15.92 -1.76
C LEU A 146 4.35 17.40 -2.09
N ARG A 147 3.44 18.30 -1.70
CA ARG A 147 3.56 19.75 -1.96
C ARG A 147 4.74 20.40 -1.28
N SER A 148 5.05 19.95 -0.07
CA SER A 148 6.20 20.41 0.69
C SER A 148 7.51 19.69 0.31
N ALA A 149 7.49 18.84 -0.73
CA ALA A 149 8.61 18.01 -1.18
C ALA A 149 9.24 17.14 -0.05
N LEU A 150 8.45 16.80 0.97
CA LEU A 150 8.85 15.92 2.08
C LEU A 150 8.80 14.45 1.67
N LEU A 151 7.98 14.15 0.67
CA LEU A 151 7.88 12.85 0.03
C LEU A 151 7.84 13.03 -1.48
N ILE A 152 8.49 12.13 -2.22
CA ILE A 152 8.52 12.12 -3.68
C ILE A 152 7.82 10.86 -4.18
N LEU A 153 6.97 10.98 -5.20
CA LEU A 153 6.19 9.85 -5.71
C LEU A 153 7.04 8.67 -6.19
N ASP A 154 8.25 8.93 -6.70
CA ASP A 154 9.16 7.89 -7.20
C ASP A 154 9.64 6.93 -6.10
N LYS A 155 9.52 7.35 -4.83
CA LYS A 155 9.77 6.51 -3.65
C LYS A 155 8.59 5.60 -3.31
N VAL A 156 7.41 5.85 -3.86
CA VAL A 156 6.24 5.03 -3.60
C VAL A 156 6.25 3.81 -4.55
N SER A 157 6.34 2.60 -3.99
CA SER A 157 6.31 1.36 -4.77
C SER A 157 4.89 0.91 -5.09
N LEU A 158 3.96 1.13 -4.16
CA LEU A 158 2.54 0.80 -4.26
C LEU A 158 1.72 1.85 -3.52
N MET A 159 0.66 2.32 -4.16
CA MET A 159 -0.33 3.21 -3.57
C MET A 159 -1.70 2.53 -3.58
N ILE A 160 -2.32 2.43 -2.40
CA ILE A 160 -3.63 1.82 -2.21
C ILE A 160 -4.64 2.90 -1.82
N PHE A 161 -5.78 2.96 -2.50
CA PHE A 161 -6.88 3.86 -2.18
C PHE A 161 -8.08 3.08 -1.67
N ASP A 162 -8.38 3.23 -0.38
CA ASP A 162 -9.66 2.82 0.18
C ASP A 162 -10.74 3.85 -0.16
N GLU A 163 -11.94 3.34 -0.43
CA GLU A 163 -13.06 4.07 -1.02
C GLU A 163 -12.63 5.02 -2.16
N CYS A 164 -11.98 4.43 -3.16
CA CYS A 164 -11.42 5.15 -4.31
C CYS A 164 -12.47 5.88 -5.16
N HIS A 165 -13.76 5.52 -5.06
CA HIS A 165 -14.85 6.23 -5.73
C HIS A 165 -15.00 7.70 -5.28
N HIS A 166 -14.44 8.07 -4.12
CA HIS A 166 -14.37 9.46 -3.68
C HIS A 166 -13.30 10.28 -4.43
N ALA A 167 -12.41 9.65 -5.19
CA ALA A 167 -11.29 10.33 -5.87
C ALA A 167 -11.69 11.17 -7.09
N THR A 168 -12.97 11.21 -7.45
CA THR A 168 -13.47 11.90 -8.63
C THR A 168 -14.54 12.90 -8.24
N GLY A 169 -14.05 14.11 -7.96
CA GLY A 169 -14.85 15.29 -7.68
C GLY A 169 -14.29 16.46 -8.44
N ASN A 170 -14.64 16.58 -9.72
CA ASN A 170 -14.25 17.71 -10.57
C ASN A 170 -15.39 18.67 -10.89
N HIS A 171 -16.47 18.66 -10.11
CA HIS A 171 -17.51 19.67 -10.29
C HIS A 171 -17.09 20.96 -9.56
N PRO A 172 -17.22 22.14 -10.18
CA PRO A 172 -16.99 23.45 -9.54
C PRO A 172 -17.81 23.68 -8.24
N TYR A 173 -18.83 22.85 -8.00
CA TYR A 173 -19.70 22.89 -6.82
C TYR A 173 -19.56 21.65 -5.90
N THR A 174 -18.69 20.68 -6.20
CA THR A 174 -18.42 19.56 -5.29
C THR A 174 -17.34 19.96 -4.31
N SER A 175 -17.74 20.64 -3.23
CA SER A 175 -16.90 21.11 -2.12
C SER A 175 -16.39 20.00 -1.20
N ASN A 176 -16.51 18.72 -1.58
CA ASN A 176 -15.98 17.63 -0.78
C ASN A 176 -14.45 17.66 -0.93
N TYR A 177 -13.79 18.29 0.04
CA TYR A 177 -12.36 18.56 0.11
C TYR A 177 -11.52 17.32 -0.27
N GLU A 178 -11.96 16.13 0.15
CA GLU A 178 -11.33 14.85 -0.19
C GLU A 178 -11.26 14.54 -1.70
N GLY A 179 -12.30 14.87 -2.46
CA GLY A 179 -12.34 14.61 -3.91
C GLY A 179 -11.40 15.51 -4.70
N VAL A 180 -11.27 16.77 -4.26
CA VAL A 180 -10.34 17.75 -4.85
C VAL A 180 -8.89 17.37 -4.52
N VAL A 181 -8.62 16.95 -3.28
CA VAL A 181 -7.30 16.49 -2.83
C VAL A 181 -6.84 15.27 -3.63
N LYS A 182 -7.72 14.26 -3.77
CA LYS A 182 -7.41 13.03 -4.52
C LYS A 182 -7.24 13.29 -6.02
N HIS A 183 -8.07 14.15 -6.62
CA HIS A 183 -7.91 14.55 -8.01
C HIS A 183 -6.56 15.25 -8.25
N ARG A 184 -6.18 16.16 -7.36
CA ARG A 184 -4.89 16.86 -7.43
C ARG A 184 -3.69 15.94 -7.23
N LEU A 185 -3.77 14.97 -6.32
CA LEU A 185 -2.72 13.94 -6.19
C LEU A 185 -2.43 13.26 -7.52
N ILE A 186 -3.47 12.95 -8.29
CA ILE A 186 -3.32 12.23 -9.56
C ILE A 186 -2.99 13.19 -10.71
N MET A 187 -3.57 14.38 -10.77
CA MET A 187 -3.28 15.36 -11.82
C MET A 187 -1.93 16.04 -11.65
N GLU A 188 -1.61 16.51 -10.45
CA GLU A 188 -0.42 17.33 -10.17
C GLU A 188 0.85 16.47 -10.10
N PHE A 189 0.77 15.27 -9.53
CA PHE A 189 1.96 14.47 -9.22
C PHE A 189 2.06 13.19 -10.06
N TYR A 190 0.98 12.45 -10.26
CA TYR A 190 1.05 11.20 -11.04
C TYR A 190 1.38 11.42 -12.53
N HIS A 191 0.87 12.50 -13.14
CA HIS A 191 1.15 12.82 -14.55
C HIS A 191 2.60 13.26 -14.80
N ASN A 192 3.26 13.81 -13.78
CA ASN A 192 4.62 14.35 -13.90
C ASN A 192 5.71 13.35 -13.44
N SER A 193 5.35 12.20 -12.89
CA SER A 193 6.33 11.18 -12.46
C SER A 193 6.79 10.32 -13.64
N GLU A 194 8.11 10.28 -13.85
CA GLU A 194 8.74 9.42 -14.87
C GLU A 194 8.61 7.92 -14.52
N HIS A 195 8.43 7.59 -13.24
CA HIS A 195 8.33 6.21 -12.78
C HIS A 195 6.91 5.65 -12.83
N LYS A 196 6.81 4.34 -13.09
CA LYS A 196 5.52 3.63 -13.17
C LYS A 196 5.02 3.28 -11.76
N LEU A 197 4.42 4.26 -11.08
CA LEU A 197 3.79 4.04 -9.78
C LEU A 197 2.65 3.02 -9.89
N LYS A 198 2.70 2.00 -9.03
CA LYS A 198 1.66 0.97 -8.92
C LYS A 198 0.49 1.50 -8.10
N VAL A 199 -0.72 1.37 -8.63
CA VAL A 199 -1.94 1.85 -7.98
C VAL A 199 -2.98 0.73 -7.86
N PHE A 200 -3.55 0.58 -6.67
CA PHE A 200 -4.71 -0.27 -6.41
C PHE A 200 -5.81 0.53 -5.72
N GLY A 201 -6.98 0.62 -6.34
CA GLY A 201 -8.17 1.22 -5.75
C GLY A 201 -9.17 0.16 -5.32
N MET A 202 -9.82 0.36 -4.20
CA MET A 202 -10.91 -0.51 -3.75
C MET A 202 -12.13 0.32 -3.36
N THR A 203 -13.32 -0.20 -3.65
CA THR A 203 -14.58 0.43 -3.25
C THR A 203 -15.74 -0.56 -3.21
N ALA A 204 -16.74 -0.29 -2.38
CA ALA A 204 -18.05 -0.95 -2.44
C ALA A 204 -19.09 -0.20 -3.28
N SER A 205 -18.78 1.01 -3.74
CA SER A 205 -19.77 1.92 -4.32
C SER A 205 -19.94 1.69 -5.83
N PRO A 206 -21.18 1.48 -6.32
CA PRO A 206 -21.50 1.25 -7.72
C PRO A 206 -21.53 2.52 -8.57
N VAL A 207 -20.98 3.65 -8.11
CA VAL A 207 -20.95 4.89 -8.91
C VAL A 207 -19.90 4.73 -10.02
N ILE A 208 -20.27 3.98 -11.05
CA ILE A 208 -19.45 3.54 -12.19
C ILE A 208 -18.75 4.75 -12.84
N ARG A 209 -19.47 5.86 -13.03
CA ARG A 209 -18.92 7.09 -13.64
C ARG A 209 -17.69 7.64 -12.91
N LYS A 210 -17.65 7.50 -11.58
CA LYS A 210 -16.58 8.03 -10.73
C LYS A 210 -15.36 7.11 -10.68
N GLY A 211 -15.57 5.79 -10.65
CA GLY A 211 -14.48 4.82 -10.78
C GLY A 211 -13.85 4.80 -12.17
N GLU A 212 -14.67 4.91 -13.23
CA GLU A 212 -14.20 5.01 -14.61
C GLU A 212 -13.37 6.27 -14.85
N GLN A 213 -13.77 7.42 -14.31
CA GLN A 213 -12.96 8.63 -14.38
C GLN A 213 -11.59 8.46 -13.73
N LEU A 214 -11.51 7.76 -12.58
CA LEU A 214 -10.22 7.45 -11.94
C LEU A 214 -9.40 6.47 -12.80
N MET A 215 -10.02 5.42 -13.35
CA MET A 215 -9.34 4.51 -14.26
C MET A 215 -8.84 5.21 -15.53
N ASN A 216 -9.65 6.07 -16.13
CA ASN A 216 -9.27 6.84 -17.31
C ASN A 216 -8.09 7.74 -16.99
N LEU A 217 -8.12 8.37 -15.82
CA LEU A 217 -7.03 9.21 -15.34
C LEU A 217 -5.72 8.44 -15.11
N LEU A 218 -5.81 7.19 -14.64
CA LEU A 218 -4.65 6.29 -14.51
C LEU A 218 -4.23 5.67 -15.86
N ARG A 219 -5.16 5.56 -16.83
CA ARG A 219 -4.93 4.98 -18.16
C ARG A 219 -4.36 5.97 -19.17
N THR A 220 -4.47 7.28 -18.96
CA THR A 220 -3.95 8.32 -19.88
C THR A 220 -2.44 8.27 -20.12
N ARG A 221 -1.71 7.37 -19.45
CA ARG A 221 -0.29 7.06 -19.72
C ARG A 221 -0.06 5.77 -20.55
N HIS A 222 -1.12 5.12 -21.05
CA HIS A 222 -1.03 3.95 -21.96
C HIS A 222 -1.67 4.21 -23.33
N ALA A 223 -2.12 5.44 -23.59
CA ALA A 223 -2.46 5.89 -24.93
C ALA A 223 -1.34 6.83 -25.38
N PHE A 224 -0.62 6.41 -26.43
CA PHE A 224 0.64 6.92 -27.01
C PHE A 224 1.90 6.25 -26.49
#